data_AF-U1P5K8-F1
#
_entry.id   AF-U1P5K8-F1
#
_cell.length_a   1.000
_cell.length_b   1.000
_cell.length_c   1.000
_cell.angle_alpha   90.00
_cell.angle_beta   90.00
_cell.angle_gamma   90.00
#
_symmetry.space_group_name_H-M   'P 1'
#
loop_
_entity.id
_entity.type
_entity.pdbx_description
1 polymer ?
#
loop_
_entity_poly.entity_id
_entity_poly.type
_entity_poly.pdbx_seq_one_letter_code
_entity_poly.pdbx_strand_id
1 'polypeptide(L)'
;MLRVNEVWSAFDTRGENVTIAVLDSGVATDAHRSLNLADGGWQDFVGNRSAPMDNRNHGTITSGVLIGNETPDGTRFGVAPDATLIHGKVINGDGNARTTNVLQGVEWAIDHPQQPDVLLINVGHSRVYYERYIEAIERARAAGIYVVAPAGNEGVDGIATPGNIYSTLSVGATNASGAVEDYSVGNVVSTRAQWGETPIYEYDWPESYVVPTVVAPATTVSTAADGGFGRTSGTSFAAPHAAGVVALMQAASERHLKPGEIDRALLETAHHPGETPPDTRYGYGTVDAYDAVAAVADRPPYFEITKLKHDGPTEHRLGRNDPVRFSARVQNVGNVSDTQLVTISVDSERVGSRRLTLDGTETTTIRGERGIACSAPRTSSITVSTANATRSIPVDVCRN
;
A
#
# COMPACT_ATOMS: atom_id res chain seq x y z
N MET A 1 -5.22 12.23 12.66
CA MET A 1 -5.10 12.78 11.29
C MET A 1 -4.92 11.68 10.27
N LEU A 2 -3.96 10.75 10.44
CA LEU A 2 -3.73 9.65 9.48
C LEU A 2 -4.56 8.36 9.72
N ARG A 3 -5.28 8.22 10.84
CA ARG A 3 -6.04 6.99 11.20
C ARG A 3 -5.22 5.69 11.34
N VAL A 4 -3.93 5.80 11.65
CA VAL A 4 -3.00 4.65 11.82
C VAL A 4 -3.46 3.62 12.88
N ASN A 5 -3.96 4.06 14.04
CA ASN A 5 -4.44 3.13 15.08
C ASN A 5 -5.64 2.29 14.61
N GLU A 6 -6.47 2.84 13.71
CA GLU A 6 -7.59 2.11 13.11
C GLU A 6 -7.06 1.03 12.16
N VAL A 7 -5.97 1.30 11.42
CA VAL A 7 -5.29 0.28 10.60
C VAL A 7 -4.84 -0.90 11.47
N TRP A 8 -4.09 -0.60 12.53
CA TRP A 8 -3.55 -1.65 13.42
C TRP A 8 -4.64 -2.53 14.04
N SER A 9 -5.83 -1.96 14.28
CA SER A 9 -6.94 -2.70 14.90
C SER A 9 -7.79 -3.46 13.88
N ALA A 10 -8.02 -2.88 12.70
CA ALA A 10 -8.93 -3.44 11.70
C ALA A 10 -8.26 -4.48 10.79
N PHE A 11 -6.96 -4.31 10.51
CA PHE A 11 -6.20 -5.17 9.60
C PHE A 11 -5.13 -6.01 10.32
N ASP A 12 -4.99 -5.86 11.65
CA ASP A 12 -4.01 -6.59 12.48
C ASP A 12 -2.57 -6.51 11.95
N THR A 13 -2.20 -5.38 11.36
CA THR A 13 -0.87 -5.15 10.79
C THR A 13 -0.23 -3.89 11.36
N ARG A 14 1.09 -3.92 11.54
CA ARG A 14 1.91 -2.79 12.00
C ARG A 14 3.19 -2.63 11.15
N GLY A 15 3.20 -3.20 9.95
CA GLY A 15 4.33 -3.12 9.02
C GLY A 15 5.24 -4.35 9.01
N GLU A 16 4.83 -5.44 9.64
CA GLU A 16 5.56 -6.70 9.64
C GLU A 16 5.89 -7.19 8.21
N ASN A 17 7.05 -7.84 8.05
CA ASN A 17 7.58 -8.34 6.78
C ASN A 17 7.85 -7.27 5.71
N VAL A 18 7.73 -5.99 6.03
CA VAL A 18 8.06 -4.88 5.12
C VAL A 18 9.40 -4.28 5.49
N THR A 19 10.24 -4.03 4.49
CA THR A 19 11.53 -3.36 4.67
C THR A 19 11.47 -1.93 4.15
N ILE A 20 11.89 -0.98 4.98
CA ILE A 20 11.96 0.45 4.65
C ILE A 20 13.43 0.88 4.64
N ALA A 21 13.88 1.43 3.52
CA ALA A 21 15.18 2.07 3.41
C ALA A 21 15.06 3.58 3.62
N VAL A 22 15.92 4.14 4.47
CA VAL A 22 15.98 5.58 4.73
C VAL A 22 17.35 6.11 4.33
N LEU A 23 17.37 7.07 3.40
CA LEU A 23 18.57 7.84 3.06
C LEU A 23 18.51 9.21 3.75
N ASP A 24 19.30 9.39 4.81
CA ASP A 24 19.23 10.57 5.69
C ASP A 24 20.59 10.87 6.37
N SER A 25 20.64 11.49 7.54
CA SER A 25 21.85 11.87 8.29
C SER A 25 22.42 10.76 9.15
N GLY A 26 21.91 9.55 9.00
CA GLY A 26 22.22 8.40 9.85
C GLY A 26 21.19 8.18 10.96
N VAL A 27 21.45 7.22 11.84
CA VAL A 27 20.53 6.83 12.92
C VAL A 27 21.31 6.45 14.17
N ALA A 28 20.86 6.91 15.33
CA ALA A 28 21.49 6.65 16.62
C ALA A 28 20.85 5.45 17.35
N THR A 29 21.07 4.23 16.86
CA THR A 29 20.50 2.99 17.43
C THR A 29 20.97 2.72 18.86
N ASP A 30 22.24 3.02 19.17
CA ASP A 30 22.80 2.81 20.51
C ASP A 30 22.18 3.74 21.57
N ALA A 31 21.64 4.88 21.14
CA ALA A 31 21.04 5.86 22.02
C ALA A 31 19.55 5.59 22.29
N HIS A 32 18.82 4.99 21.33
CA HIS A 32 17.37 4.91 21.40
C HIS A 32 16.83 3.50 21.14
N ARG A 33 16.33 2.84 22.20
CA ARG A 33 15.84 1.44 22.21
C ARG A 33 14.75 1.11 21.19
N SER A 34 13.98 2.11 20.77
CA SER A 34 12.90 1.94 19.78
C SER A 34 13.41 1.89 18.33
N LEU A 35 14.72 2.02 18.10
CA LEU A 35 15.31 2.01 16.77
C LEU A 35 16.32 0.87 16.67
N ASN A 36 16.00 -0.11 15.84
CA ASN A 36 16.90 -1.19 15.49
C ASN A 36 17.00 -1.28 13.97
N LEU A 37 18.18 -1.63 13.48
CA LEU A 37 18.42 -1.88 12.07
C LEU A 37 18.41 -3.38 11.80
N ALA A 38 18.07 -3.74 10.57
CA ALA A 38 18.31 -5.08 10.09
C ALA A 38 19.81 -5.42 10.11
N ASP A 39 20.13 -6.70 10.12
CA ASP A 39 21.51 -7.17 9.95
C ASP A 39 22.06 -6.70 8.60
N GLY A 40 23.18 -5.98 8.62
CA GLY A 40 23.73 -5.34 7.41
C GLY A 40 22.97 -4.10 6.94
N GLY A 41 21.93 -3.68 7.65
CA GLY A 41 21.06 -2.54 7.32
C GLY A 41 21.67 -1.16 7.58
N TRP A 42 23.00 -1.02 7.64
CA TRP A 42 23.69 0.25 7.85
C TRP A 42 24.75 0.48 6.78
N GLN A 43 24.75 1.67 6.19
CA GLN A 43 25.83 2.12 5.31
C GLN A 43 26.08 3.63 5.46
N ASP A 44 27.35 4.04 5.61
CA ASP A 44 27.75 5.45 5.67
C ASP A 44 28.45 5.88 4.37
N PHE A 45 27.74 6.63 3.52
CA PHE A 45 28.27 7.18 2.27
C PHE A 45 29.00 8.51 2.46
N VAL A 46 29.03 9.05 3.68
CA VAL A 46 29.69 10.32 3.99
C VAL A 46 31.09 10.08 4.55
N GLY A 47 31.18 9.26 5.59
CA GLY A 47 32.41 9.03 6.36
C GLY A 47 32.92 7.60 6.35
N ASN A 48 32.20 6.66 5.70
CA ASN A 48 32.52 5.23 5.67
C ASN A 48 32.70 4.61 7.07
N ARG A 49 31.87 5.02 8.04
CA ARG A 49 31.86 4.44 9.38
C ARG A 49 31.10 3.12 9.39
N SER A 50 31.66 2.13 10.08
CA SER A 50 31.05 0.80 10.23
C SER A 50 29.91 0.77 11.24
N ALA A 51 29.91 1.66 12.23
CA ALA A 51 28.88 1.72 13.28
C ALA A 51 27.82 2.78 12.95
N PRO A 52 26.52 2.47 13.16
CA PRO A 52 25.44 3.45 13.07
C PRO A 52 25.67 4.66 13.95
N MET A 53 25.42 5.85 13.39
CA MET A 53 25.48 7.10 14.13
C MET A 53 24.68 8.19 13.44
N ASP A 54 24.25 9.17 14.22
CA ASP A 54 23.62 10.38 13.71
C ASP A 54 24.13 11.59 14.49
N ASN A 55 25.00 12.38 13.85
CA ASN A 55 25.51 13.63 14.43
C ASN A 55 24.68 14.86 14.06
N ARG A 56 23.52 14.67 13.43
CA ARG A 56 22.59 15.76 13.07
C ARG A 56 21.21 15.62 13.73
N ASN A 57 20.86 14.42 14.20
CA ASN A 57 19.56 14.05 14.78
C ASN A 57 18.40 13.90 13.76
N HIS A 58 18.57 14.40 12.52
CA HIS A 58 17.50 14.42 11.52
C HIS A 58 17.05 13.01 11.13
N GLY A 59 17.98 12.11 10.78
CA GLY A 59 17.66 10.75 10.41
C GLY A 59 17.15 9.90 11.59
N THR A 60 17.64 10.14 12.81
CA THR A 60 17.11 9.48 14.01
C THR A 60 15.64 9.85 14.23
N ILE A 61 15.29 11.14 14.09
CA ILE A 61 13.90 11.58 14.14
C ILE A 61 13.07 10.93 13.01
N THR A 62 13.58 10.92 11.78
CA THR A 62 12.92 10.31 10.61
C THR A 62 12.59 8.85 10.86
N SER A 63 13.57 8.06 11.31
CA SER A 63 13.40 6.65 11.64
C SER A 63 12.40 6.45 12.77
N GLY A 64 12.35 7.33 13.77
CA GLY A 64 11.36 7.29 14.83
C GLY A 64 9.92 7.52 14.34
N VAL A 65 9.70 8.41 13.38
CA VAL A 65 8.36 8.61 12.77
C VAL A 65 7.91 7.35 12.02
N LEU A 66 8.84 6.59 11.44
CA LEU A 66 8.55 5.34 10.75
C LEU A 66 8.28 4.20 11.72
N ILE A 67 9.30 3.80 12.49
CA ILE A 67 9.32 2.53 13.23
C ILE A 67 9.30 2.71 14.76
N GLY A 68 9.15 3.93 15.26
CA GLY A 68 9.12 4.19 16.69
C GLY A 68 7.95 3.49 17.38
N ASN A 69 8.24 2.74 18.45
CA ASN A 69 7.20 1.99 19.15
C ASN A 69 6.36 2.89 20.09
N GLU A 70 6.83 3.08 21.33
CA GLU A 70 6.14 3.87 22.35
C GLU A 70 7.10 4.69 23.20
N THR A 71 6.63 5.83 23.66
CA THR A 71 7.27 6.64 24.71
C THR A 71 7.09 5.97 26.08
N PRO A 72 7.86 6.38 27.12
CA PRO A 72 7.72 5.82 28.47
C PRO A 72 6.34 5.97 29.10
N ASP A 73 5.53 6.95 28.66
CA ASP A 73 4.15 7.14 29.10
C ASP A 73 3.11 6.35 28.28
N GLY A 74 3.57 5.50 27.35
CA GLY A 74 2.72 4.62 26.53
C GLY A 74 2.16 5.27 25.26
N THR A 75 2.60 6.49 24.91
CA THR A 75 2.20 7.14 23.65
C THR A 75 2.88 6.47 22.47
N ARG A 76 2.10 5.91 21.54
CA ARG A 76 2.59 5.36 20.27
C ARG A 76 2.75 6.46 19.24
N PHE A 77 3.82 6.43 18.45
CA PHE A 77 4.16 7.53 17.55
C PHE A 77 4.73 7.13 16.18
N GLY A 78 5.36 5.96 16.04
CA GLY A 78 5.75 5.43 14.73
C GLY A 78 4.53 4.93 13.95
N VAL A 79 4.58 5.05 12.63
CA VAL A 79 3.48 4.63 11.74
C VAL A 79 3.47 3.12 11.51
N ALA A 80 4.64 2.54 11.26
CA ALA A 80 4.84 1.12 10.98
C ALA A 80 5.91 0.52 11.93
N PRO A 81 5.60 0.40 13.24
CA PRO A 81 6.59 0.05 14.28
C PRO A 81 7.19 -1.35 14.13
N ASP A 82 6.55 -2.27 13.41
CA ASP A 82 7.04 -3.64 13.20
C ASP A 82 7.73 -3.82 11.85
N ALA A 83 7.93 -2.72 11.08
CA ALA A 83 8.70 -2.75 9.84
C ALA A 83 10.21 -2.87 10.09
N THR A 84 10.89 -3.52 9.16
CA THR A 84 12.35 -3.66 9.16
C THR A 84 12.99 -2.38 8.61
N LEU A 85 13.91 -1.78 9.35
CA LEU A 85 14.62 -0.57 8.93
C LEU A 85 16.02 -0.89 8.39
N ILE A 86 16.34 -0.35 7.22
CA ILE A 86 17.72 -0.19 6.74
C ILE A 86 18.00 1.31 6.52
N HIS A 87 19.23 1.75 6.81
CA HIS A 87 19.55 3.17 6.87
C HIS A 87 20.88 3.51 6.22
N GLY A 88 20.82 4.35 5.19
CA GLY A 88 21.98 4.92 4.51
C GLY A 88 22.24 6.35 4.97
N LYS A 89 23.40 6.62 5.56
CA LYS A 89 23.83 8.00 5.87
C LYS A 89 24.37 8.65 4.60
N VAL A 90 23.63 9.64 4.09
CA VAL A 90 23.98 10.44 2.91
C VAL A 90 24.12 11.94 3.22
N ILE A 91 23.67 12.37 4.39
CA ILE A 91 23.77 13.75 4.90
C ILE A 91 24.86 13.85 5.98
N ASN A 92 25.75 14.84 5.85
CA ASN A 92 26.79 15.09 6.86
C ASN A 92 26.24 15.80 8.11
N GLY A 93 27.09 16.02 9.13
CA GLY A 93 26.69 16.68 10.39
C GLY A 93 26.17 18.12 10.21
N ASP A 94 26.69 18.83 9.20
CA ASP A 94 26.29 20.20 8.88
C ASP A 94 24.96 20.27 8.12
N GLY A 95 24.50 19.15 7.55
CA GLY A 95 23.27 19.08 6.74
C GLY A 95 23.46 19.06 5.25
N ASN A 96 24.71 18.95 4.79
CA ASN A 96 25.02 18.90 3.39
C ASN A 96 24.87 17.46 2.87
N ALA A 97 24.06 17.31 1.82
CA ALA A 97 23.90 16.08 1.09
C ALA A 97 24.55 16.21 -0.29
N ARG A 98 25.60 15.44 -0.56
CA ARG A 98 26.18 15.37 -1.92
C ARG A 98 25.29 14.48 -2.77
N THR A 99 24.90 14.94 -3.95
CA THR A 99 24.06 14.12 -4.83
C THR A 99 24.67 12.76 -5.14
N THR A 100 25.99 12.68 -5.29
CA THR A 100 26.70 11.39 -5.49
C THR A 100 26.45 10.40 -4.36
N ASN A 101 26.41 10.86 -3.11
CA ASN A 101 26.18 10.00 -1.95
C ASN A 101 24.73 9.50 -1.94
N VAL A 102 23.78 10.36 -2.30
CA VAL A 102 22.37 9.98 -2.39
C VAL A 102 22.16 8.95 -3.50
N LEU A 103 22.71 9.18 -4.69
CA LEU A 103 22.58 8.24 -5.81
C LEU A 103 23.24 6.89 -5.48
N GLN A 104 24.41 6.87 -4.84
CA GLN A 104 25.02 5.63 -4.34
C GLN A 104 24.14 4.93 -3.29
N GLY A 105 23.45 5.69 -2.44
CA GLY A 105 22.47 5.16 -1.49
C GLY A 105 21.26 4.53 -2.16
N VAL A 106 20.77 5.10 -3.28
CA VAL A 106 19.67 4.51 -4.07
C VAL A 106 20.11 3.17 -4.67
N GLU A 107 21.29 3.13 -5.31
CA GLU A 107 21.85 1.89 -5.87
C GLU A 107 22.07 0.83 -4.79
N TRP A 108 22.63 1.21 -3.65
CA TRP A 108 22.79 0.32 -2.50
C TRP A 108 21.46 -0.24 -2.01
N ALA A 109 20.39 0.55 -1.97
CA ALA A 109 19.07 0.09 -1.58
C ALA A 109 18.51 -0.91 -2.60
N ILE A 110 18.66 -0.63 -3.91
CA ILE A 110 18.24 -1.53 -4.99
C ILE A 110 18.95 -2.89 -4.88
N ASP A 111 20.26 -2.88 -4.67
CA ASP A 111 21.11 -4.08 -4.62
C ASP A 111 21.16 -4.74 -3.23
N HIS A 112 20.44 -4.20 -2.24
CA HIS A 112 20.48 -4.71 -0.87
C HIS A 112 19.93 -6.14 -0.81
N PRO A 113 20.55 -7.09 -0.07
CA PRO A 113 20.05 -8.46 0.04
C PRO A 113 18.63 -8.56 0.63
N GLN A 114 18.28 -7.59 1.48
CA GLN A 114 16.92 -7.31 1.92
C GLN A 114 16.44 -6.07 1.18
N GLN A 115 16.17 -6.19 -0.12
CA GLN A 115 15.71 -5.09 -0.95
C GLN A 115 14.47 -4.45 -0.29
N PRO A 116 14.42 -3.13 -0.13
CA PRO A 116 13.32 -2.47 0.56
C PRO A 116 12.07 -2.43 -0.32
N ASP A 117 10.90 -2.55 0.31
CA ASP A 117 9.62 -2.25 -0.32
C ASP A 117 9.45 -0.75 -0.53
N VAL A 118 9.96 0.05 0.42
CA VAL A 118 9.82 1.51 0.44
C VAL A 118 11.19 2.15 0.59
N LEU A 119 11.53 3.06 -0.31
CA LEU A 119 12.74 3.89 -0.25
C LEU A 119 12.35 5.34 0.04
N LEU A 120 12.65 5.79 1.26
CA LEU A 120 12.54 7.19 1.66
C LEU A 120 13.86 7.92 1.40
N ILE A 121 13.87 8.77 0.37
CA ILE A 121 14.98 9.68 0.08
C ILE A 121 14.72 11.00 0.82
N ASN A 122 15.07 11.06 2.11
CA ASN A 122 14.75 12.21 2.95
C ASN A 122 15.77 13.35 2.85
N VAL A 123 16.04 13.76 1.60
CA VAL A 123 16.97 14.82 1.23
C VAL A 123 16.21 15.83 0.39
N GLY A 124 16.57 17.11 0.49
CA GLY A 124 16.06 18.15 -0.40
C GLY A 124 17.18 19.02 -0.94
N HIS A 125 17.29 19.11 -2.26
CA HIS A 125 18.09 20.12 -2.95
C HIS A 125 17.18 21.29 -3.29
N SER A 126 17.24 22.34 -2.46
CA SER A 126 16.38 23.51 -2.56
C SER A 126 16.58 24.31 -3.84
N ARG A 127 15.48 24.84 -4.40
CA ARG A 127 15.44 25.81 -5.50
C ARG A 127 16.06 25.31 -6.80
N VAL A 128 16.08 24.00 -7.02
CA VAL A 128 16.63 23.40 -8.21
C VAL A 128 15.87 22.14 -8.60
N TYR A 129 15.81 21.90 -9.90
CA TYR A 129 15.43 20.62 -10.48
C TYR A 129 16.71 19.87 -10.87
N TYR A 130 16.96 18.67 -10.32
CA TYR A 130 18.09 17.84 -10.74
C TYR A 130 17.66 16.56 -11.48
N GLU A 131 17.80 16.60 -12.81
CA GLU A 131 17.49 15.49 -13.72
C GLU A 131 18.18 14.17 -13.42
N ARG A 132 19.40 14.24 -12.86
CA ARG A 132 20.21 13.08 -12.49
C ARG A 132 19.56 12.10 -11.50
N TYR A 133 18.46 12.51 -10.85
CA TYR A 133 17.69 11.63 -9.98
C TYR A 133 16.70 10.74 -10.74
N ILE A 134 16.29 11.10 -11.96
CA ILE A 134 15.28 10.34 -12.72
C ILE A 134 15.70 8.89 -12.87
N GLU A 135 16.86 8.63 -13.49
CA GLU A 135 17.27 7.27 -13.82
C GLU A 135 17.35 6.38 -12.56
N ALA A 136 17.90 6.91 -11.46
CA ALA A 136 18.00 6.17 -10.21
C ALA A 136 16.62 5.85 -9.60
N ILE A 137 15.67 6.80 -9.65
CA ILE A 137 14.30 6.62 -9.15
C ILE A 137 13.52 5.65 -10.02
N GLU A 138 13.65 5.75 -11.34
CA GLU A 138 13.00 4.86 -12.30
C GLU A 138 13.54 3.43 -12.17
N ARG A 139 14.85 3.26 -11.93
CA ARG A 139 15.44 1.96 -11.61
C ARG A 139 14.92 1.39 -10.30
N ALA A 140 14.77 2.20 -9.26
CA ALA A 140 14.16 1.76 -8.00
C ALA A 140 12.70 1.29 -8.22
N ARG A 141 11.90 2.05 -8.96
CA ARG A 141 10.51 1.66 -9.29
C ARG A 141 10.45 0.40 -10.15
N ALA A 142 11.35 0.25 -11.11
CA ALA A 142 11.44 -0.95 -11.95
C ALA A 142 11.82 -2.20 -11.14
N ALA A 143 12.59 -2.04 -10.06
CA ALA A 143 12.87 -3.09 -9.10
C ALA A 143 11.68 -3.41 -8.16
N GLY A 144 10.57 -2.65 -8.24
CA GLY A 144 9.40 -2.82 -7.39
C GLY A 144 9.44 -2.00 -6.09
N ILE A 145 10.43 -1.12 -5.93
CA ILE A 145 10.60 -0.28 -4.74
C ILE A 145 9.76 0.99 -4.89
N TYR A 146 8.94 1.30 -3.88
CA TYR A 146 8.16 2.53 -3.86
C TYR A 146 8.99 3.69 -3.30
N VAL A 147 9.15 4.77 -4.09
CA VAL A 147 10.03 5.88 -3.73
C VAL A 147 9.23 7.05 -3.15
N VAL A 148 9.63 7.52 -1.96
CA VAL A 148 9.02 8.64 -1.24
C VAL A 148 10.07 9.73 -1.00
N ALA A 149 9.67 10.99 -1.16
CA ALA A 149 10.54 12.13 -0.89
C ALA A 149 9.75 13.33 -0.34
N PRO A 150 10.37 14.17 0.51
CA PRO A 150 9.75 15.42 0.96
C PRO A 150 9.63 16.40 -0.21
N ALA A 151 8.52 17.14 -0.26
CA ALA A 151 8.28 18.14 -1.31
C ALA A 151 9.26 19.33 -1.25
N GLY A 152 9.80 19.62 -0.07
CA GLY A 152 10.67 20.77 0.18
C GLY A 152 10.04 21.82 1.12
N ASN A 153 10.86 22.74 1.60
CA ASN A 153 10.48 23.77 2.59
C ASN A 153 10.61 25.20 2.01
N GLU A 154 10.56 25.35 0.68
CA GLU A 154 10.76 26.61 -0.05
C GLU A 154 9.47 27.43 -0.24
N GLY A 155 8.34 26.95 0.29
CA GLY A 155 7.03 27.59 0.21
C GLY A 155 6.36 27.47 -1.16
N VAL A 156 5.28 28.22 -1.32
CA VAL A 156 4.50 28.28 -2.58
C VAL A 156 5.41 28.69 -3.74
N ASP A 157 5.22 28.05 -4.90
CA ASP A 157 6.04 28.14 -6.11
C ASP A 157 7.50 27.67 -5.94
N GLY A 158 7.83 27.14 -4.76
CA GLY A 158 9.11 26.51 -4.47
C GLY A 158 9.33 25.24 -5.30
N ILE A 159 10.57 24.76 -5.28
CA ILE A 159 10.97 23.53 -5.96
C ILE A 159 12.11 22.89 -5.18
N ALA A 160 12.04 21.59 -4.97
CA ALA A 160 13.13 20.82 -4.38
C ALA A 160 13.21 19.41 -4.97
N THR A 161 14.43 18.96 -5.25
CA THR A 161 14.70 17.60 -5.76
C THR A 161 15.18 16.70 -4.61
N PRO A 162 14.70 15.46 -4.48
CA PRO A 162 13.93 14.69 -5.47
C PRO A 162 12.41 14.72 -5.34
N GLY A 163 11.83 15.44 -4.37
CA GLY A 163 10.38 15.52 -4.22
C GLY A 163 9.65 16.01 -5.49
N ASN A 164 10.29 16.80 -6.34
CA ASN A 164 9.71 17.26 -7.59
C ASN A 164 9.83 16.29 -8.79
N ILE A 165 10.41 15.10 -8.62
CA ILE A 165 10.49 14.06 -9.64
C ILE A 165 9.13 13.34 -9.71
N TYR A 166 8.50 13.27 -10.90
CA TYR A 166 7.13 12.74 -11.05
C TYR A 166 6.94 11.34 -10.46
N SER A 167 7.92 10.47 -10.67
CA SER A 167 7.92 9.10 -10.18
C SER A 167 8.14 8.94 -8.67
N THR A 168 8.29 10.04 -7.92
CA THR A 168 8.31 10.00 -6.46
C THR A 168 6.95 10.36 -5.88
N LEU A 169 6.60 9.72 -4.77
CA LEU A 169 5.55 10.27 -3.91
C LEU A 169 6.09 11.53 -3.24
N SER A 170 5.76 12.70 -3.78
CA SER A 170 6.11 13.99 -3.20
C SER A 170 5.19 14.31 -2.02
N VAL A 171 5.77 14.50 -0.83
CA VAL A 171 4.99 14.69 0.41
C VAL A 171 5.15 16.10 0.97
N GLY A 172 4.05 16.86 0.98
CA GLY A 172 3.96 18.17 1.64
C GLY A 172 3.58 18.07 3.12
N ALA A 173 3.66 19.19 3.83
CA ALA A 173 3.53 19.24 5.28
C ALA A 173 2.22 19.90 5.73
N THR A 174 1.49 19.24 6.61
CA THR A 174 0.40 19.85 7.39
C THR A 174 0.77 20.07 8.84
N ASN A 175 0.13 21.07 9.44
CA ASN A 175 0.17 21.32 10.87
C ASN A 175 -0.86 20.44 11.63
N ALA A 176 -0.90 20.57 12.95
CA ALA A 176 -1.81 19.78 13.80
C ALA A 176 -3.31 20.04 13.56
N SER A 177 -3.70 21.15 12.91
CA SER A 177 -5.10 21.41 12.50
C SER A 177 -5.43 20.90 11.10
N GLY A 178 -4.47 20.30 10.39
CA GLY A 178 -4.65 19.76 9.04
C GLY A 178 -4.48 20.80 7.93
N ALA A 179 -4.04 22.02 8.26
CA ALA A 179 -3.75 23.04 7.27
C ALA A 179 -2.31 22.86 6.75
N VAL A 180 -2.11 23.06 5.46
CA VAL A 180 -0.77 23.00 4.83
C VAL A 180 0.09 24.16 5.33
N GLU A 181 1.30 23.84 5.74
CA GLU A 181 2.27 24.79 6.27
C GLU A 181 2.77 25.76 5.18
N ASP A 182 3.04 27.01 5.56
CA ASP A 182 3.45 28.06 4.60
C ASP A 182 4.79 27.73 3.93
N TYR A 183 5.69 27.04 4.64
CA TYR A 183 6.96 26.58 4.09
C TYR A 183 6.81 25.38 3.15
N SER A 184 5.69 24.65 3.19
CA SER A 184 5.54 23.45 2.34
C SER A 184 5.51 23.87 0.88
N VAL A 185 6.40 23.25 0.09
CA VAL A 185 6.43 23.43 -1.37
C VAL A 185 5.08 23.12 -1.98
N GLY A 186 4.72 23.92 -2.99
CA GLY A 186 3.50 23.79 -3.76
C GLY A 186 3.65 24.42 -5.14
N ASN A 187 3.66 23.63 -6.22
CA ASN A 187 3.96 24.10 -7.57
C ASN A 187 3.38 23.18 -8.66
N VAL A 188 3.32 23.67 -9.90
CA VAL A 188 3.09 22.86 -11.10
C VAL A 188 4.41 22.72 -11.85
N VAL A 189 4.91 21.49 -11.96
CA VAL A 189 6.11 21.19 -12.74
C VAL A 189 5.72 20.96 -14.19
N SER A 190 6.37 21.68 -15.12
CA SER A 190 6.27 21.40 -16.55
C SER A 190 7.45 20.54 -16.99
N THR A 191 7.17 19.33 -17.47
CA THR A 191 8.20 18.38 -17.93
C THR A 191 9.05 19.02 -19.03
N ARG A 192 8.41 19.66 -20.02
CA ARG A 192 9.11 20.36 -21.11
C ARG A 192 9.96 21.54 -20.62
N ALA A 193 9.51 22.31 -19.63
CA ALA A 193 10.29 23.43 -19.12
C ALA A 193 11.55 22.97 -18.39
N GLN A 194 11.52 21.77 -17.79
CA GLN A 194 12.66 21.21 -17.07
C GLN A 194 13.61 20.42 -18.01
N TRP A 195 13.10 19.73 -19.04
CA TRP A 195 13.88 18.85 -19.93
C TRP A 195 14.10 19.30 -21.37
N GLY A 196 13.41 20.35 -21.82
CA GLY A 196 13.42 20.75 -23.23
C GLY A 196 12.63 19.80 -24.15
N GLU A 197 13.05 19.67 -25.41
CA GLU A 197 12.32 18.92 -26.47
C GLU A 197 12.87 17.51 -26.74
N THR A 198 13.97 17.13 -26.08
CA THR A 198 14.56 15.77 -26.13
C THR A 198 13.55 14.76 -25.58
N PRO A 199 13.41 13.54 -26.14
CA PRO A 199 12.14 12.83 -26.06
C PRO A 199 11.75 12.54 -24.62
N ILE A 200 10.66 13.20 -24.21
CA ILE A 200 9.88 12.99 -22.98
C ILE A 200 9.36 11.53 -22.89
N TYR A 201 9.48 10.76 -23.96
CA TYR A 201 8.82 9.46 -24.17
C TYR A 201 9.57 8.23 -23.62
N GLU A 202 10.73 8.39 -22.98
CA GLU A 202 11.34 7.22 -22.31
C GLU A 202 10.50 6.77 -21.10
N TYR A 203 9.85 7.73 -20.42
CA TYR A 203 8.96 7.48 -19.29
C TYR A 203 7.56 8.01 -19.62
N ASP A 204 6.50 7.34 -19.14
CA ASP A 204 5.09 7.70 -19.41
C ASP A 204 4.63 8.87 -18.53
N TRP A 205 5.41 9.95 -18.49
CA TRP A 205 5.16 11.13 -17.67
C TRP A 205 4.23 12.12 -18.38
N PRO A 206 3.35 12.81 -17.65
CA PRO A 206 2.49 13.84 -18.24
C PRO A 206 3.28 15.09 -18.64
N GLU A 207 2.69 15.93 -19.49
CA GLU A 207 3.29 17.22 -19.91
C GLU A 207 3.55 18.17 -18.71
N SER A 208 2.70 18.08 -17.69
CA SER A 208 2.86 18.75 -16.41
C SER A 208 2.20 17.95 -15.28
N TYR A 209 2.63 18.21 -14.05
CA TYR A 209 2.11 17.58 -12.84
C TYR A 209 2.21 18.50 -11.63
N VAL A 210 1.36 18.26 -10.64
CA VAL A 210 1.31 19.03 -9.39
C VAL A 210 2.24 18.42 -8.35
N VAL A 211 2.94 19.28 -7.60
CA VAL A 211 3.64 18.92 -6.37
C VAL A 211 3.13 19.80 -5.22
N PRO A 212 2.96 19.29 -3.99
CA PRO A 212 3.18 17.90 -3.61
C PRO A 212 2.11 16.98 -4.19
N THR A 213 2.38 15.67 -4.24
CA THR A 213 1.40 14.67 -4.66
C THR A 213 0.34 14.51 -3.58
N VAL A 214 0.76 14.45 -2.32
CA VAL A 214 -0.10 14.36 -1.13
C VAL A 214 0.51 15.17 0.01
N VAL A 215 -0.25 15.40 1.07
CA VAL A 215 0.28 16.01 2.30
C VAL A 215 0.13 15.09 3.50
N ALA A 216 1.02 15.21 4.47
CA ALA A 216 0.97 14.46 5.72
C ALA A 216 1.40 15.33 6.91
N PRO A 217 1.09 14.93 8.16
CA PRO A 217 1.48 15.68 9.35
C PRO A 217 2.99 15.83 9.44
N ALA A 218 3.47 17.06 9.64
CA ALA A 218 4.88 17.34 9.85
C ALA A 218 5.27 17.45 11.33
N THR A 219 4.28 17.64 12.21
CA THR A 219 4.48 17.82 13.65
C THR A 219 3.99 16.60 14.42
N THR A 220 4.93 15.76 14.86
CA THR A 220 4.68 14.61 15.74
C THR A 220 5.73 14.53 16.84
N VAL A 221 5.52 13.64 17.80
CA VAL A 221 6.57 13.20 18.72
C VAL A 221 7.41 12.15 18.01
N SER A 222 8.73 12.22 18.14
CA SER A 222 9.65 11.21 17.63
C SER A 222 10.84 11.04 18.56
N THR A 223 11.65 10.02 18.27
CA THR A 223 12.93 9.74 18.93
C THR A 223 13.95 10.84 18.67
N ALA A 224 14.94 10.97 19.55
CA ALA A 224 16.09 11.85 19.37
C ALA A 224 17.41 11.11 19.61
N ALA A 225 18.48 11.62 18.99
CA ALA A 225 19.82 11.03 19.01
C ALA A 225 20.52 11.10 20.37
N ASP A 226 19.98 11.88 21.31
CA ASP A 226 20.38 11.90 22.72
C ASP A 226 19.68 10.80 23.55
N GLY A 227 18.86 9.95 22.91
CA GLY A 227 18.10 8.88 23.53
C GLY A 227 16.74 9.31 24.08
N GLY A 228 16.38 10.59 23.95
CA GLY A 228 15.10 11.14 24.36
C GLY A 228 14.06 11.18 23.25
N PHE A 229 13.09 12.06 23.44
CA PHE A 229 12.01 12.33 22.49
C PHE A 229 11.93 13.84 22.19
N GLY A 230 11.57 14.17 20.95
CA GLY A 230 11.42 15.55 20.50
C GLY A 230 10.18 15.74 19.63
N ARG A 231 9.84 16.99 19.37
CA ARG A 231 8.80 17.35 18.39
C ARG A 231 9.44 17.69 17.06
N THR A 232 8.78 17.30 15.99
CA THR A 232 9.24 17.48 14.61
C THR A 232 8.54 18.65 13.93
N SER A 233 9.13 19.20 12.86
CA SER A 233 8.46 20.11 11.91
C SER A 233 9.25 20.18 10.60
N GLY A 234 8.58 20.25 9.46
CA GLY A 234 9.17 20.21 8.13
C GLY A 234 8.61 19.07 7.26
N THR A 235 8.66 19.25 5.94
CA THR A 235 8.27 18.19 4.98
C THR A 235 9.09 16.91 5.14
N SER A 236 10.35 17.02 5.62
CA SER A 236 11.20 15.89 6.01
C SER A 236 10.59 14.96 7.05
N PHE A 237 9.58 15.41 7.80
CA PHE A 237 8.88 14.60 8.79
C PHE A 237 7.44 14.28 8.37
N ALA A 238 6.92 14.92 7.32
CA ALA A 238 5.70 14.48 6.64
C ALA A 238 5.96 13.26 5.75
N ALA A 239 7.08 13.27 5.01
CA ALA A 239 7.50 12.16 4.14
C ALA A 239 7.57 10.79 4.85
N PRO A 240 8.21 10.64 6.03
CA PRO A 240 8.20 9.38 6.76
C PRO A 240 6.81 8.92 7.22
N HIS A 241 5.87 9.84 7.47
CA HIS A 241 4.49 9.41 7.76
C HIS A 241 3.86 8.72 6.55
N ALA A 242 3.98 9.33 5.36
CA ALA A 242 3.44 8.74 4.13
C ALA A 242 4.16 7.43 3.76
N ALA A 243 5.49 7.37 3.90
CA ALA A 243 6.27 6.15 3.69
C ALA A 243 5.85 5.03 4.66
N GLY A 244 5.56 5.36 5.91
CA GLY A 244 5.00 4.40 6.88
C GLY A 244 3.61 3.91 6.48
N VAL A 245 2.75 4.77 5.91
CA VAL A 245 1.45 4.33 5.37
C VAL A 245 1.63 3.36 4.21
N VAL A 246 2.57 3.63 3.30
CA VAL A 246 2.90 2.69 2.21
C VAL A 246 3.40 1.36 2.78
N ALA A 247 4.18 1.37 3.87
CA ALA A 247 4.61 0.14 4.51
C ALA A 247 3.43 -0.65 5.12
N LEU A 248 2.46 0.02 5.74
CA LEU A 248 1.24 -0.63 6.22
C LEU A 248 0.39 -1.20 5.06
N MET A 249 0.34 -0.51 3.92
CA MET A 249 -0.33 -0.99 2.71
C MET A 249 0.30 -2.28 2.19
N GLN A 250 1.64 -2.32 2.11
CA GLN A 250 2.39 -3.51 1.73
C GLN A 250 2.15 -4.66 2.72
N ALA A 251 2.20 -4.41 4.03
CA ALA A 251 2.03 -5.44 5.04
C ALA A 251 0.60 -6.03 5.08
N ALA A 252 -0.40 -5.24 4.68
CA ALA A 252 -1.79 -5.69 4.62
C ALA A 252 -2.13 -6.57 3.40
N SER A 253 -1.15 -6.85 2.52
CA SER A 253 -1.35 -7.70 1.35
C SER A 253 -0.33 -8.85 1.29
N GLU A 254 -0.80 -10.05 0.95
CA GLU A 254 0.01 -11.26 0.74
C GLU A 254 0.89 -11.17 -0.51
N ARG A 255 0.58 -10.24 -1.42
CA ARG A 255 1.36 -9.96 -2.63
C ARG A 255 2.09 -8.63 -2.49
N HIS A 256 3.25 -8.57 -3.13
CA HIS A 256 3.94 -7.29 -3.32
C HIS A 256 3.08 -6.35 -4.18
N LEU A 257 2.65 -5.21 -3.62
CA LEU A 257 1.90 -4.22 -4.39
C LEU A 257 2.86 -3.49 -5.33
N LYS A 258 2.42 -3.28 -6.57
CA LYS A 258 3.19 -2.51 -7.53
C LYS A 258 3.02 -1.01 -7.25
N PRO A 259 4.00 -0.17 -7.61
CA PRO A 259 3.91 1.27 -7.38
C PRO A 259 2.61 1.92 -7.88
N GLY A 260 2.12 1.57 -9.06
CA GLY A 260 0.86 2.11 -9.58
C GLY A 260 -0.39 1.72 -8.76
N GLU A 261 -0.35 0.61 -8.03
CA GLU A 261 -1.46 0.19 -7.16
C GLU A 261 -1.45 0.97 -5.85
N ILE A 262 -0.26 1.23 -5.31
CA ILE A 262 -0.03 2.10 -4.16
C ILE A 262 -0.42 3.54 -4.50
N ASP A 263 0.04 4.06 -5.64
CA ASP A 263 -0.31 5.39 -6.17
C ASP A 263 -1.84 5.51 -6.21
N ARG A 264 -2.53 4.64 -6.96
CA ARG A 264 -4.00 4.69 -7.07
C ARG A 264 -4.70 4.70 -5.71
N ALA A 265 -4.33 3.79 -4.81
CA ALA A 265 -4.96 3.72 -3.49
C ALA A 265 -4.73 5.01 -2.68
N LEU A 266 -3.49 5.51 -2.60
CA LEU A 266 -3.19 6.75 -1.89
C LEU A 266 -3.95 7.96 -2.46
N LEU A 267 -4.01 8.09 -3.79
CA LEU A 267 -4.61 9.26 -4.44
C LEU A 267 -6.14 9.24 -4.37
N GLU A 268 -6.78 8.07 -4.53
CA GLU A 268 -8.24 7.94 -4.47
C GLU A 268 -8.78 8.08 -3.04
N THR A 269 -7.97 7.76 -2.02
CA THR A 269 -8.40 7.81 -0.61
C THR A 269 -7.88 9.03 0.15
N ALA A 270 -7.04 9.85 -0.45
CA ALA A 270 -6.55 11.06 0.18
C ALA A 270 -7.71 12.01 0.49
N HIS A 271 -7.73 12.54 1.71
CA HIS A 271 -8.76 13.47 2.15
C HIS A 271 -8.43 14.90 1.68
N HIS A 272 -9.04 15.33 0.58
CA HIS A 272 -8.89 16.67 0.03
C HIS A 272 -9.96 17.63 0.59
N PRO A 273 -9.60 18.81 1.11
CA PRO A 273 -10.59 19.77 1.63
C PRO A 273 -11.36 20.55 0.55
N GLY A 274 -10.83 20.62 -0.67
CA GLY A 274 -11.47 21.27 -1.83
C GLY A 274 -12.09 20.29 -2.83
N GLU A 275 -12.86 20.80 -3.78
CA GLU A 275 -13.66 19.99 -4.72
C GLU A 275 -12.89 19.49 -5.96
N THR A 276 -11.67 19.99 -6.23
CA THR A 276 -10.94 19.67 -7.47
C THR A 276 -9.47 19.32 -7.19
N PRO A 277 -9.18 18.12 -6.67
CA PRO A 277 -7.81 17.62 -6.61
C PRO A 277 -7.27 17.27 -8.01
N PRO A 278 -5.95 17.34 -8.23
CA PRO A 278 -4.96 17.88 -7.29
C PRO A 278 -4.84 19.42 -7.34
N ASP A 279 -4.49 20.04 -6.20
CA ASP A 279 -4.08 21.44 -6.13
C ASP A 279 -2.64 21.63 -5.59
N THR A 280 -2.05 22.80 -5.75
CA THR A 280 -0.65 23.05 -5.36
C THR A 280 -0.43 23.14 -3.85
N ARG A 281 -1.46 23.07 -3.01
CA ARG A 281 -1.31 23.07 -1.54
C ARG A 281 -1.43 21.67 -0.99
N TYR A 282 -2.52 20.97 -1.29
CA TYR A 282 -2.85 19.66 -0.74
C TYR A 282 -2.46 18.51 -1.67
N GLY A 283 -2.11 18.78 -2.93
CA GLY A 283 -2.00 17.73 -3.95
C GLY A 283 -3.35 17.04 -4.09
N TYR A 284 -3.37 15.73 -4.03
CA TYR A 284 -4.59 14.93 -3.97
C TYR A 284 -5.27 14.93 -2.60
N GLY A 285 -4.61 15.42 -1.55
CA GLY A 285 -5.20 15.54 -0.21
C GLY A 285 -4.25 15.10 0.89
N THR A 286 -4.78 15.09 2.12
CA THR A 286 -4.06 14.52 3.26
C THR A 286 -4.10 13.00 3.20
N VAL A 287 -2.96 12.34 3.36
CA VAL A 287 -2.86 10.88 3.41
C VAL A 287 -3.81 10.32 4.48
N ASP A 288 -4.58 9.31 4.10
CA ASP A 288 -5.44 8.57 5.02
C ASP A 288 -5.01 7.11 5.07
N ALA A 289 -4.40 6.69 6.19
CA ALA A 289 -3.84 5.34 6.30
C ALA A 289 -4.92 4.27 6.28
N TYR A 290 -6.07 4.52 6.91
CA TYR A 290 -7.12 3.51 7.02
C TYR A 290 -7.73 3.20 5.66
N ASP A 291 -8.17 4.22 4.93
CA ASP A 291 -8.80 4.00 3.62
C ASP A 291 -7.78 3.50 2.60
N ALA A 292 -6.53 4.01 2.63
CA ALA A 292 -5.48 3.55 1.72
C ALA A 292 -5.14 2.07 1.93
N VAL A 293 -5.01 1.64 3.20
CA VAL A 293 -4.80 0.22 3.52
C VAL A 293 -6.03 -0.60 3.16
N ALA A 294 -7.25 -0.14 3.49
CA ALA A 294 -8.49 -0.85 3.15
C ALA A 294 -8.68 -1.07 1.63
N ALA A 295 -8.16 -0.17 0.80
CA ALA A 295 -8.23 -0.25 -0.65
C ALA A 295 -7.38 -1.39 -1.23
N VAL A 296 -6.30 -1.78 -0.54
CA VAL A 296 -5.35 -2.80 -1.02
C VAL A 296 -5.32 -4.06 -0.16
N ALA A 297 -5.82 -3.99 1.07
CA ALA A 297 -5.81 -5.09 2.02
C ALA A 297 -6.49 -6.33 1.46
N ASP A 298 -5.97 -7.47 1.87
CA ASP A 298 -6.50 -8.75 1.47
C ASP A 298 -7.89 -8.98 2.07
N ARG A 299 -8.81 -9.38 1.19
CA ARG A 299 -10.17 -9.78 1.47
C ARG A 299 -10.19 -11.29 1.36
N PRO A 300 -10.37 -12.00 2.49
CA PRO A 300 -10.34 -13.45 2.50
C PRO A 300 -11.26 -14.06 1.44
N PRO A 301 -10.87 -15.22 0.88
CA PRO A 301 -11.67 -15.88 -0.13
C PRO A 301 -13.07 -16.19 0.40
N TYR A 302 -14.09 -15.75 -0.35
CA TYR A 302 -15.48 -16.02 -0.01
C TYR A 302 -16.23 -16.44 -1.27
N PHE A 303 -16.55 -17.73 -1.36
CA PHE A 303 -17.21 -18.28 -2.55
C PHE A 303 -18.72 -18.13 -2.40
N GLU A 304 -19.25 -17.05 -2.96
CA GLU A 304 -20.68 -16.76 -3.01
C GLU A 304 -21.37 -17.50 -4.18
N ILE A 305 -22.57 -18.03 -3.93
CA ILE A 305 -23.42 -18.61 -4.97
C ILE A 305 -24.37 -17.52 -5.50
N THR A 306 -23.87 -16.71 -6.42
CA THR A 306 -24.59 -15.53 -6.96
C THR A 306 -25.82 -15.90 -7.78
N LYS A 307 -25.87 -17.11 -8.33
CA LYS A 307 -27.03 -17.61 -9.08
C LYS A 307 -27.13 -19.12 -8.99
N LEU A 308 -28.34 -19.64 -8.80
CA LEU A 308 -28.65 -21.07 -8.89
C LEU A 308 -29.92 -21.22 -9.74
N LYS A 309 -29.86 -22.07 -10.75
CA LYS A 309 -30.97 -22.37 -11.67
C LYS A 309 -31.02 -23.86 -11.96
N HIS A 310 -32.21 -24.37 -12.23
CA HIS A 310 -32.42 -25.70 -12.78
C HIS A 310 -33.14 -25.60 -14.12
N ASP A 311 -32.81 -26.52 -15.01
CA ASP A 311 -33.52 -26.81 -16.24
C ASP A 311 -33.94 -28.29 -16.15
N GLY A 312 -35.24 -28.53 -15.98
CA GLY A 312 -35.83 -29.86 -15.90
C GLY A 312 -37.13 -29.90 -16.70
N PRO A 313 -37.59 -31.07 -17.15
CA PRO A 313 -38.83 -31.16 -17.90
C PRO A 313 -40.00 -30.68 -17.03
N THR A 314 -40.94 -29.93 -17.62
CA THR A 314 -42.19 -29.52 -16.98
C THR A 314 -43.17 -30.68 -16.79
N GLU A 315 -42.89 -31.85 -17.36
CA GLU A 315 -43.68 -33.08 -17.24
C GLU A 315 -42.75 -34.27 -16.92
N HIS A 316 -42.96 -34.94 -15.79
CA HIS A 316 -42.22 -36.14 -15.40
C HIS A 316 -43.13 -37.37 -15.51
N ARG A 317 -42.71 -38.43 -16.22
CA ARG A 317 -43.48 -39.69 -16.27
C ARG A 317 -43.21 -40.52 -15.01
N LEU A 318 -44.29 -40.95 -14.33
CA LEU A 318 -44.24 -41.88 -13.20
C LEU A 318 -43.36 -43.10 -13.53
N GLY A 319 -42.38 -43.39 -12.66
CA GLY A 319 -41.46 -44.52 -12.82
C GLY A 319 -40.19 -44.26 -13.65
N ARG A 320 -39.96 -43.05 -14.17
CA ARG A 320 -38.67 -42.67 -14.79
C ARG A 320 -37.77 -41.86 -13.85
N ASN A 321 -36.47 -41.95 -14.09
CA ASN A 321 -35.42 -41.19 -13.40
C ASN A 321 -34.91 -40.06 -14.30
N ASP A 322 -35.81 -39.16 -14.70
CA ASP A 322 -35.48 -38.11 -15.66
C ASP A 322 -34.45 -37.13 -15.07
N PRO A 323 -33.41 -36.74 -15.83
CA PRO A 323 -32.36 -35.89 -15.32
C PRO A 323 -32.84 -34.45 -15.17
N VAL A 324 -32.68 -33.89 -13.98
CA VAL A 324 -32.75 -32.44 -13.77
C VAL A 324 -31.35 -31.88 -13.95
N ARG A 325 -31.19 -30.98 -14.92
CA ARG A 325 -29.95 -30.22 -15.10
C ARG A 325 -30.00 -29.01 -14.18
N PHE A 326 -28.87 -28.61 -13.66
CA PHE A 326 -28.76 -27.39 -12.88
C PHE A 326 -27.44 -26.69 -13.17
N SER A 327 -27.45 -25.38 -12.95
CA SER A 327 -26.27 -24.54 -13.05
C SER A 327 -26.19 -23.60 -11.86
N ALA A 328 -24.98 -23.44 -11.33
CA ALA A 328 -24.70 -22.49 -10.27
C ALA A 328 -23.55 -21.59 -10.69
N ARG A 329 -23.76 -20.27 -10.60
CA ARG A 329 -22.70 -19.28 -10.73
C ARG A 329 -22.08 -19.09 -9.35
N VAL A 330 -20.80 -19.37 -9.24
CA VAL A 330 -20.00 -19.22 -8.02
C VAL A 330 -18.97 -18.14 -8.28
N GLN A 331 -18.88 -17.17 -7.37
CA GLN A 331 -17.93 -16.08 -7.45
C GLN A 331 -17.11 -16.04 -6.16
N ASN A 332 -15.79 -15.88 -6.27
CA ASN A 332 -14.98 -15.46 -5.15
C ASN A 332 -15.15 -13.94 -4.99
N VAL A 333 -15.83 -13.48 -3.94
CA VAL A 333 -16.01 -12.03 -3.69
C VAL A 333 -14.86 -11.42 -2.88
N GLY A 334 -13.91 -12.25 -2.42
CA GLY A 334 -12.61 -11.80 -1.91
C GLY A 334 -11.65 -11.44 -3.05
N ASN A 335 -10.44 -10.99 -2.71
CA ASN A 335 -9.38 -10.67 -3.66
C ASN A 335 -8.18 -11.65 -3.58
N VAL A 336 -8.22 -12.63 -2.67
CA VAL A 336 -7.24 -13.71 -2.53
C VAL A 336 -7.75 -15.00 -3.18
N SER A 337 -6.88 -15.74 -3.88
CA SER A 337 -7.19 -17.02 -4.52
C SER A 337 -7.38 -18.15 -3.50
N ASP A 338 -8.31 -19.06 -3.75
CA ASP A 338 -8.52 -20.24 -2.89
C ASP A 338 -9.07 -21.43 -3.67
N THR A 339 -8.99 -22.62 -3.08
CA THR A 339 -9.58 -23.85 -3.62
C THR A 339 -10.59 -24.48 -2.66
N GLN A 340 -11.88 -24.29 -2.95
CA GLN A 340 -12.97 -24.81 -2.12
C GLN A 340 -13.67 -26.02 -2.73
N LEU A 341 -14.17 -26.91 -1.87
CA LEU A 341 -15.06 -27.98 -2.29
C LEU A 341 -16.48 -27.43 -2.43
N VAL A 342 -17.01 -27.43 -3.64
CA VAL A 342 -18.42 -27.12 -3.91
C VAL A 342 -19.21 -28.40 -4.00
N THR A 343 -20.25 -28.53 -3.20
CA THR A 343 -21.13 -29.71 -3.15
C THR A 343 -22.49 -29.39 -3.72
N ILE A 344 -23.10 -30.38 -4.38
CA ILE A 344 -24.50 -30.32 -4.79
C ILE A 344 -25.25 -31.43 -4.08
N SER A 345 -26.41 -31.08 -3.52
CA SER A 345 -27.31 -31.99 -2.85
C SER A 345 -28.74 -31.86 -3.39
N VAL A 346 -29.48 -32.97 -3.40
CA VAL A 346 -30.92 -33.02 -3.65
C VAL A 346 -31.56 -33.56 -2.38
N ASP A 347 -32.51 -32.81 -1.81
CA ASP A 347 -33.19 -33.19 -0.55
C ASP A 347 -32.21 -33.57 0.58
N SER A 348 -31.09 -32.85 0.67
CA SER A 348 -29.96 -33.07 1.59
C SER A 348 -29.05 -34.27 1.27
N GLU A 349 -29.38 -35.12 0.30
CA GLU A 349 -28.47 -36.15 -0.19
C GLU A 349 -27.44 -35.53 -1.13
N ARG A 350 -26.15 -35.70 -0.84
CA ARG A 350 -25.07 -35.21 -1.70
C ARG A 350 -25.02 -36.04 -2.99
N VAL A 351 -25.28 -35.39 -4.11
CA VAL A 351 -25.32 -36.03 -5.44
C VAL A 351 -24.09 -35.73 -6.28
N GLY A 352 -23.28 -34.73 -5.90
CA GLY A 352 -22.06 -34.39 -6.60
C GLY A 352 -21.18 -33.42 -5.82
N SER A 353 -19.93 -33.29 -6.26
CA SER A 353 -19.01 -32.28 -5.76
C SER A 353 -17.86 -32.02 -6.71
N ARG A 354 -17.30 -30.81 -6.64
CA ARG A 354 -16.12 -30.41 -7.41
C ARG A 354 -15.27 -29.46 -6.58
N ARG A 355 -13.95 -29.64 -6.60
CA ARG A 355 -13.03 -28.60 -6.11
C ARG A 355 -12.95 -27.50 -7.16
N LEU A 356 -13.20 -26.27 -6.75
CA LEU A 356 -13.06 -25.08 -7.58
C LEU A 356 -11.92 -24.25 -7.01
N THR A 357 -10.93 -23.97 -7.84
CA THR A 357 -9.95 -22.92 -7.59
C THR A 357 -10.48 -21.66 -8.25
N LEU A 358 -10.62 -20.57 -7.51
CA LEU A 358 -11.01 -19.27 -8.04
C LEU A 358 -10.04 -18.21 -7.54
N ASP A 359 -9.52 -17.41 -8.46
CA ASP A 359 -8.78 -16.21 -8.12
C ASP A 359 -9.70 -15.14 -7.51
N GLY A 360 -9.12 -14.11 -6.90
CA GLY A 360 -9.86 -12.99 -6.36
C GLY A 360 -10.80 -12.37 -7.40
N THR A 361 -12.04 -12.08 -7.02
CA THR A 361 -13.13 -11.56 -7.88
C THR A 361 -13.57 -12.48 -9.02
N GLU A 362 -12.91 -13.63 -9.23
CA GLU A 362 -13.20 -14.54 -10.32
C GLU A 362 -14.60 -15.16 -10.16
N THR A 363 -15.27 -15.36 -11.28
CA THR A 363 -16.55 -16.04 -11.35
C THR A 363 -16.46 -17.25 -12.29
N THR A 364 -16.98 -18.39 -11.84
CA THR A 364 -17.21 -19.56 -12.69
C THR A 364 -18.67 -20.02 -12.65
N THR A 365 -19.06 -20.86 -13.62
CA THR A 365 -20.35 -21.55 -13.61
C THR A 365 -20.14 -23.04 -13.58
N ILE A 366 -20.61 -23.69 -12.51
CA ILE A 366 -20.69 -25.15 -12.45
C ILE A 366 -22.03 -25.62 -13.01
N ARG A 367 -22.00 -26.77 -13.66
CA ARG A 367 -23.18 -27.43 -14.21
C ARG A 367 -23.18 -28.89 -13.75
N GLY A 368 -24.35 -29.44 -13.54
CA GLY A 368 -24.53 -30.85 -13.22
C GLY A 368 -25.89 -31.35 -13.69
N GLU A 369 -26.05 -32.67 -13.69
CA GLU A 369 -27.32 -33.33 -13.93
C GLU A 369 -27.48 -34.47 -12.94
N ARG A 370 -28.73 -34.70 -12.49
CA ARG A 370 -29.06 -35.81 -11.61
C ARG A 370 -30.45 -36.32 -11.94
N GLY A 371 -30.57 -37.64 -12.10
CA GLY A 371 -31.88 -38.28 -12.17
C GLY A 371 -32.57 -38.18 -10.80
N ILE A 372 -33.81 -37.70 -10.79
CA ILE A 372 -34.66 -37.70 -9.59
C ILE A 372 -35.82 -38.68 -9.83
N ALA A 373 -35.94 -39.67 -8.95
CA ALA A 373 -36.98 -40.70 -9.09
C ALA A 373 -38.39 -40.10 -8.92
N CYS A 374 -39.27 -40.43 -9.85
CA CYS A 374 -40.66 -39.96 -9.84
C CYS A 374 -41.63 -41.05 -9.33
N SER A 375 -41.99 -40.98 -8.04
CA SER A 375 -42.97 -41.88 -7.39
C SER A 375 -44.31 -41.21 -7.05
N ALA A 376 -44.32 -39.93 -6.70
CA ALA A 376 -45.51 -39.11 -6.43
C ALA A 376 -45.18 -37.61 -6.59
N PRO A 377 -46.19 -36.73 -6.85
CA PRO A 377 -46.02 -35.28 -6.89
C PRO A 377 -45.39 -34.74 -5.60
N ARG A 378 -44.24 -34.08 -5.73
CA ARG A 378 -43.53 -33.45 -4.61
C ARG A 378 -42.64 -32.31 -5.09
N THR A 379 -42.31 -31.39 -4.19
CA THR A 379 -41.30 -30.36 -4.44
C THR A 379 -40.01 -30.82 -3.76
N SER A 380 -38.97 -31.07 -4.55
CA SER A 380 -37.61 -31.37 -4.10
C SER A 380 -36.80 -30.08 -3.99
N SER A 381 -35.65 -30.13 -3.33
CA SER A 381 -34.74 -28.98 -3.23
C SER A 381 -33.37 -29.31 -3.79
N ILE A 382 -32.92 -28.56 -4.80
CA ILE A 382 -31.51 -28.58 -5.24
C ILE A 382 -30.77 -27.54 -4.41
N THR A 383 -29.75 -27.99 -3.70
CA THR A 383 -28.88 -27.15 -2.88
C THR A 383 -27.46 -27.21 -3.39
N VAL A 384 -26.83 -26.05 -3.54
CA VAL A 384 -25.39 -25.91 -3.78
C VAL A 384 -24.78 -25.27 -2.54
N SER A 385 -23.63 -25.80 -2.11
CA SER A 385 -22.89 -25.30 -0.95
C SER A 385 -21.41 -25.17 -1.27
N THR A 386 -20.81 -24.08 -0.80
CA THR A 386 -19.36 -23.83 -0.72
C THR A 386 -18.96 -23.91 0.76
N ALA A 387 -17.70 -23.62 1.11
CA ALA A 387 -17.32 -23.49 2.51
C ALA A 387 -17.98 -22.26 3.18
N ASN A 388 -18.34 -21.25 2.39
CA ASN A 388 -18.81 -19.95 2.89
C ASN A 388 -20.32 -19.73 2.75
N ALA A 389 -20.96 -20.34 1.75
CA ALA A 389 -22.32 -20.02 1.36
C ALA A 389 -23.10 -21.28 0.97
N THR A 390 -24.41 -21.24 1.17
CA THR A 390 -25.34 -22.27 0.69
C THR A 390 -26.53 -21.61 0.04
N ARG A 391 -26.98 -22.15 -1.10
CA ARG A 391 -28.15 -21.67 -1.82
C ARG A 391 -28.99 -22.85 -2.31
N SER A 392 -30.30 -22.74 -2.16
CA SER A 392 -31.25 -23.75 -2.58
C SER A 392 -32.30 -23.19 -3.51
N ILE A 393 -32.77 -24.01 -4.45
CA ILE A 393 -33.94 -23.70 -5.27
C ILE A 393 -34.90 -24.91 -5.28
N PRO A 394 -36.23 -24.66 -5.27
CA PRO A 394 -37.21 -25.73 -5.40
C PRO A 394 -37.17 -26.31 -6.81
N VAL A 395 -37.46 -27.62 -6.91
CA VAL A 395 -37.70 -28.33 -8.17
C VAL A 395 -38.95 -29.16 -7.98
N ASP A 396 -39.98 -28.88 -8.78
CA ASP A 396 -41.18 -29.69 -8.78
C ASP A 396 -40.96 -30.99 -9.54
N VAL A 397 -41.27 -32.10 -8.91
CA VAL A 397 -41.09 -33.46 -9.43
C VAL A 397 -42.45 -34.13 -9.50
N CYS A 398 -42.74 -34.80 -10.62
CA CYS A 398 -44.03 -35.46 -10.89
C CYS A 398 -45.27 -34.53 -10.86
N ARG A 399 -45.16 -33.29 -11.34
CA ARG A 399 -46.36 -32.47 -11.65
C ARG A 399 -46.79 -32.75 -13.09
N ASN A 400 -48.08 -33.03 -13.29
CA ASN A 400 -48.70 -33.21 -14.60
C ASN A 400 -48.88 -31.87 -15.30
#